data_AF-A0A831KQV5-F1
#
_entry.id   AF-A0A831KQV5-F1
#
_cell.length_a   1.000
_cell.length_b   1.000
_cell.length_c   1.000
_cell.angle_alpha   90.00
_cell.angle_beta   90.00
_cell.angle_gamma   90.00
#
_symmetry.space_group_name_H-M   'P 1'
#
loop_
_entity.id
_entity.type
_entity.pdbx_description
1 polymer ?
#
loop_
_entity_poly.entity_id
_entity_poly.type
_entity_poly.pdbx_seq_one_letter_code
_entity_poly.pdbx_strand_id
1 'polypeptide(L)'
;MKIAISGKGGVGKTTFAAFLIRALADEGKKVLAIDADPDANLAQALGIKDTGPIVPIAQMKELIEERTETKLGTMGGFFKLNPKVDDLPDRLSIDLDGIKLMVMGGIQSGGS
;
A
#
# COMPACT_ATOMS: atom_id res chain seq x y z
N MET A 1 -0.52 16.02 6.30
CA MET A 1 -1.94 15.61 6.32
C MET A 1 -2.01 14.10 6.13
N LYS A 2 -2.94 13.39 6.78
CA LYS A 2 -3.15 11.94 6.63
C LYS A 2 -4.64 11.70 6.39
N ILE A 3 -4.99 10.92 5.37
CA ILE A 3 -6.38 10.67 4.97
C ILE A 3 -6.54 9.15 4.82
N ALA A 4 -7.60 8.60 5.39
CA ALA A 4 -8.00 7.21 5.19
C ALA A 4 -9.41 7.18 4.58
N ILE A 5 -9.58 6.41 3.51
CA ILE A 5 -10.86 6.27 2.80
C ILE A 5 -11.34 4.84 3.02
N SER A 6 -12.49 4.69 3.65
CA SER A 6 -13.09 3.38 3.97
C SER A 6 -14.59 3.37 3.68
N GLY A 7 -15.18 2.18 3.62
CA GLY A 7 -16.59 1.96 3.29
C GLY A 7 -16.82 0.62 2.60
N LYS A 8 -18.10 0.26 2.40
CA LYS A 8 -18.52 -1.02 1.81
C LYS A 8 -17.90 -1.25 0.41
N GLY A 9 -17.80 -2.50 -0.02
CA GLY A 9 -17.43 -2.84 -1.41
C GLY A 9 -18.37 -2.16 -2.42
N GLY A 10 -17.80 -1.69 -3.54
CA GLY A 10 -18.58 -1.11 -4.64
C GLY A 10 -19.04 0.35 -4.50
N VAL A 11 -18.80 1.04 -3.37
CA VAL A 11 -19.26 2.43 -3.17
C VAL A 11 -18.38 3.51 -3.84
N GLY A 12 -17.42 3.13 -4.69
CA GLY A 12 -16.58 4.07 -5.44
C GLY A 12 -15.35 4.62 -4.70
N LYS A 13 -14.92 3.99 -3.59
CA LYS A 13 -13.79 4.45 -2.76
C LYS A 13 -12.50 4.66 -3.53
N THR A 14 -12.09 3.67 -4.31
CA THR A 14 -10.84 3.69 -5.08
C THR A 14 -10.87 4.80 -6.13
N THR A 15 -12.02 4.99 -6.79
CA THR A 15 -12.25 6.08 -7.73
C THR A 15 -12.12 7.44 -7.04
N PHE A 16 -12.81 7.63 -5.91
CA PHE A 16 -12.72 8.87 -5.14
C PHE A 16 -11.28 9.14 -4.65
N ALA A 17 -10.60 8.10 -4.16
CA ALA A 17 -9.20 8.18 -3.73
C ALA A 17 -8.30 8.64 -4.88
N ALA A 18 -8.44 8.06 -6.07
CA ALA A 18 -7.63 8.42 -7.24
C ALA A 18 -7.82 9.90 -7.63
N PHE A 19 -9.07 10.39 -7.67
CA PHE A 19 -9.35 11.80 -7.95
C PHE A 19 -8.79 12.73 -6.88
N LEU A 20 -8.95 12.40 -5.60
CA LEU A 20 -8.40 13.19 -4.50
C LEU A 20 -6.87 13.25 -4.55
N ILE A 21 -6.22 12.11 -4.79
CA ILE A 21 -4.76 12.02 -4.94
C ILE A 21 -4.29 12.91 -6.08
N ARG A 22 -4.96 12.85 -7.24
CA ARG A 22 -4.58 13.65 -8.40
C ARG A 22 -4.78 15.15 -8.14
N ALA A 23 -5.92 15.54 -7.58
CA ALA A 23 -6.17 16.94 -7.24
C ALA A 23 -5.11 17.50 -6.28
N LEU A 24 -4.71 16.73 -5.25
CA LEU A 24 -3.66 17.15 -4.33
C LEU A 24 -2.29 17.25 -5.02
N ALA A 25 -1.96 16.32 -5.92
CA ALA A 25 -0.73 16.37 -6.68
C ALA A 25 -0.69 17.57 -7.64
N ASP A 26 -1.80 17.86 -8.32
CA ASP A 26 -1.95 19.01 -9.23
C ASP A 26 -1.81 20.36 -8.48
N GLU A 27 -2.17 20.42 -7.19
CA GLU A 27 -1.87 21.55 -6.30
C GLU A 27 -0.40 21.64 -5.84
N GLY A 28 0.48 20.77 -6.36
CA GLY A 28 1.90 20.71 -6.01
C GLY A 28 2.18 20.09 -4.64
N LYS A 29 1.23 19.35 -4.06
CA LYS A 29 1.48 18.61 -2.81
C LYS A 29 2.29 17.35 -3.10
N LYS A 30 3.19 16.99 -2.19
CA LYS A 30 3.82 15.66 -2.19
C LYS A 30 2.82 14.63 -1.69
N VAL A 31 2.45 13.67 -2.53
CA VAL A 31 1.45 12.65 -2.21
C VAL A 31 2.10 11.28 -2.13
N LEU A 32 1.89 10.60 -1.00
CA LEU A 32 2.12 9.18 -0.84
C LEU A 32 0.76 8.48 -0.78
N ALA A 33 0.43 7.74 -1.84
CA ALA A 33 -0.75 6.91 -1.95
C ALA A 33 -0.42 5.49 -1.47
N ILE A 34 -1.28 4.93 -0.61
CA ILE A 34 -1.14 3.56 -0.12
C ILE A 34 -2.41 2.81 -0.51
N ASP A 35 -2.26 1.79 -1.34
CA ASP A 35 -3.35 0.87 -1.66
C ASP A 35 -3.35 -0.29 -0.66
N ALA A 36 -4.33 -0.26 0.25
CA ALA A 36 -4.56 -1.32 1.23
C ALA A 36 -5.69 -2.28 0.81
N ASP A 37 -6.23 -2.13 -0.40
CA ASP A 37 -7.24 -3.03 -0.94
C ASP A 37 -6.59 -4.35 -1.41
N PRO A 38 -7.16 -5.53 -1.07
CA PRO A 38 -6.68 -6.82 -1.56
C PRO A 38 -6.52 -6.91 -3.08
N ASP A 39 -7.40 -6.24 -3.82
CA ASP A 39 -7.46 -6.31 -5.28
C ASP A 39 -6.49 -5.31 -5.96
N ALA A 40 -5.83 -4.43 -5.20
CA ALA A 40 -4.78 -3.51 -5.66
C ALA A 40 -5.16 -2.64 -6.88
N ASN A 41 -6.40 -2.15 -6.94
CA ASN A 41 -6.96 -1.43 -8.10
C ASN A 41 -6.56 0.06 -8.19
N LEU A 42 -5.90 0.64 -7.17
CA LEU A 42 -5.61 2.08 -7.15
C LEU A 42 -4.60 2.48 -8.23
N ALA A 43 -3.63 1.62 -8.54
CA ALA A 43 -2.66 1.88 -9.61
C ALA A 43 -3.36 2.11 -10.96
N GLN A 44 -4.29 1.22 -11.30
CA GLN A 44 -5.08 1.34 -12.52
C GLN A 44 -5.97 2.58 -12.50
N ALA A 45 -6.60 2.88 -11.36
CA ALA A 45 -7.45 4.07 -11.20
C ALA A 45 -6.67 5.39 -11.34
N LEU A 46 -5.38 5.41 -10.98
CA LEU A 46 -4.48 6.54 -11.18
C LEU A 46 -3.93 6.65 -12.62
N GLY A 47 -4.24 5.69 -13.49
CA GLY A 47 -3.79 5.69 -14.89
C GLY A 47 -2.40 5.11 -15.08
N ILE A 48 -1.85 4.38 -14.10
CA ILE A 48 -0.58 3.67 -14.24
C ILE A 48 -0.79 2.54 -15.26
N LYS A 49 -0.20 2.69 -16.45
CA LYS A 49 -0.13 1.66 -17.48
C LYS A 49 1.29 1.08 -17.47
N ASP A 50 1.40 -0.22 -17.29
CA ASP A 50 2.60 -0.97 -17.67
C ASP A 50 3.89 -0.72 -16.84
N THR A 51 3.80 -0.68 -15.50
CA THR A 51 4.98 -0.49 -14.61
C THR A 51 5.59 -1.79 -14.08
N GLY A 52 5.45 -2.90 -14.80
CA GLY A 52 5.80 -4.22 -14.26
C GLY A 52 4.93 -4.62 -13.04
N PRO A 53 5.13 -5.80 -12.47
CA PRO A 53 4.34 -6.24 -11.33
C PRO A 53 4.69 -5.41 -10.09
N ILE A 54 3.72 -4.63 -9.59
CA ILE A 54 3.82 -4.05 -8.24
C ILE A 54 3.69 -5.21 -7.27
N VAL A 55 4.77 -5.57 -6.57
CA VAL A 55 4.72 -6.63 -5.57
C VAL A 55 4.11 -6.05 -4.29
N PRO A 56 2.96 -6.57 -3.80
CA PRO A 56 2.39 -6.10 -2.55
C PRO A 56 3.28 -6.43 -1.37
N ILE A 57 3.37 -5.52 -0.39
CA ILE A 57 4.18 -5.72 0.83
C ILE A 57 3.79 -7.01 1.56
N ALA A 58 2.52 -7.37 1.58
CA ALA A 58 2.02 -8.61 2.18
C ALA A 58 2.66 -9.90 1.59
N GLN A 59 3.24 -9.83 0.38
CA GLN A 59 3.94 -10.93 -0.26
C GLN A 59 5.46 -10.92 0.01
N MET A 60 6.00 -9.84 0.58
CA MET A 60 7.43 -9.67 0.86
C MET A 60 7.81 -10.29 2.22
N LYS A 61 7.83 -11.62 2.29
CA LYS A 61 8.08 -12.36 3.55
C LYS A 61 9.38 -11.95 4.24
N GLU A 62 10.49 -11.87 3.51
CA GLU A 62 11.80 -11.50 4.06
C GLU A 62 11.78 -10.12 4.71
N LEU A 63 11.15 -9.14 4.06
CA LEU A 63 10.98 -7.80 4.62
C LEU A 63 10.14 -7.83 5.89
N ILE A 64 9.03 -8.57 5.89
CA ILE A 64 8.16 -8.68 7.07
C ILE A 64 8.93 -9.31 8.24
N GLU A 65 9.67 -10.38 8.02
CA GLU A 65 10.48 -11.05 9.05
C GLU A 65 11.61 -10.15 9.57
N GLU A 66 12.31 -9.45 8.67
CA GLU A 66 13.35 -8.47 9.02
C GLU A 66 12.78 -7.37 9.94
N ARG A 67 11.62 -6.81 9.57
CA ARG A 67 11.00 -5.69 10.30
C ARG A 67 10.37 -6.10 11.62
N THR A 68 9.78 -7.28 11.67
CA THR A 68 9.07 -7.78 12.86
C THR A 68 9.97 -8.55 13.82
N GLU A 69 11.24 -8.81 13.43
CA GLU A 69 12.24 -9.58 14.18
C GLU A 69 11.74 -10.99 14.52
N THR A 70 10.84 -11.55 13.71
CA THR A 70 10.20 -12.85 13.94
C THR A 70 9.99 -13.59 12.63
N LYS A 71 10.31 -14.89 12.62
CA LYS A 71 10.02 -15.77 11.47
C LYS A 71 8.54 -16.14 11.42
N LEU A 72 7.94 -16.01 10.24
CA LEU A 72 6.55 -16.38 9.99
C LEU A 72 6.34 -17.88 10.28
N GLY A 73 5.32 -18.21 11.07
CA GLY A 73 4.98 -19.59 11.44
C GLY A 73 5.67 -20.12 12.71
N THR A 74 6.48 -19.31 13.40
CA THR A 74 7.07 -19.70 14.69
C THR A 74 6.04 -19.57 15.82
N MET A 75 5.67 -20.69 16.47
CA MET A 75 4.83 -20.66 17.66
C MET A 75 5.56 -19.96 18.82
N GLY A 76 4.91 -18.98 19.45
CA GLY A 76 5.47 -18.25 20.60
C GLY A 76 6.50 -17.17 20.27
N GLY A 77 6.62 -16.77 19.01
CA GLY A 77 7.47 -15.63 18.61
C GLY A 77 6.92 -14.29 19.11
N PHE A 78 7.82 -13.36 19.45
CA PHE A 78 7.48 -12.00 19.87
C PHE A 78 7.54 -11.04 18.68
N PHE A 79 6.38 -10.63 18.17
CA PHE A 79 6.32 -9.67 17.08
C PHE A 79 6.56 -8.24 17.57
N LYS A 80 7.48 -7.54 16.93
CA LYS A 80 7.62 -6.09 17.09
C LYS A 80 6.43 -5.38 16.43
N LEU A 81 5.56 -4.79 17.25
CA LEU A 81 4.34 -4.11 16.78
C LEU A 81 4.61 -2.75 16.12
N ASN A 82 5.79 -2.16 16.36
CA ASN A 82 6.21 -0.85 15.84
C ASN A 82 7.51 -0.96 15.02
N PRO A 83 7.49 -1.70 13.90
CA PRO A 83 8.64 -1.75 13.02
C PRO A 83 8.98 -0.37 12.45
N LYS A 84 10.25 -0.16 12.14
CA LYS A 84 10.69 1.03 11.40
C LYS A 84 10.31 0.87 9.92
N VAL A 85 9.63 1.86 9.35
CA VAL A 85 9.05 1.80 7.99
C VAL A 85 9.25 3.11 7.19
N ASP A 86 10.04 4.04 7.71
CA ASP A 86 10.28 5.35 7.10
C ASP A 86 11.03 5.29 5.77
N ASP A 87 11.79 4.23 5.52
CA ASP A 87 12.52 4.00 4.26
C ASP A 87 11.67 3.32 3.17
N LEU A 88 10.53 2.72 3.53
CA LEU A 88 9.71 1.97 2.57
C LEU A 88 9.13 2.82 1.44
N PRO A 89 8.68 4.07 1.68
CA PRO A 89 8.22 4.94 0.59
C PRO A 89 9.28 5.22 -0.46
N ASP A 90 10.56 5.25 -0.10
CA ASP A 90 11.62 5.50 -1.08
C ASP A 90 12.06 4.24 -1.82
N ARG A 91 11.96 3.07 -1.17
CA ARG A 91 12.39 1.78 -1.73
C ARG A 91 11.34 1.06 -2.55
N LEU A 92 10.07 1.18 -2.16
CA LEU A 92 8.99 0.31 -2.62
C LEU A 92 7.88 1.06 -3.37
N SER A 93 7.95 2.39 -3.43
CA SER A 93 6.96 3.14 -4.20
C SER A 93 7.30 3.19 -5.68
N ILE A 94 6.25 3.33 -6.47
CA ILE A 94 6.35 3.72 -7.87
C ILE A 94 5.97 5.19 -7.95
N ASP A 95 6.79 5.98 -8.64
CA ASP A 95 6.49 7.39 -8.89
C ASP A 95 5.72 7.55 -10.20
N LEU A 96 4.59 8.25 -10.14
CA LEU A 96 3.82 8.69 -11.30
C LEU A 96 3.49 10.16 -11.11
N ASP A 97 4.05 11.03 -11.95
CA ASP A 97 3.76 12.47 -11.97
C ASP A 97 3.84 13.13 -10.59
N GLY A 98 4.80 12.74 -9.75
CA GLY A 98 4.95 13.28 -8.39
C GLY A 98 4.05 12.63 -7.32
N ILE A 99 3.34 11.56 -7.68
CA ILE A 99 2.61 10.68 -6.75
C ILE A 99 3.44 9.43 -6.52
N LYS A 100 3.83 9.18 -5.27
CA LYS A 100 4.40 7.90 -4.86
C LYS A 100 3.28 6.93 -4.50
N LEU A 101 3.19 5.79 -5.18
CA LEU A 101 2.22 4.74 -4.88
C LEU A 101 2.92 3.53 -4.25
N MET A 102 2.40 3.06 -3.12
CA MET A 102 2.77 1.78 -2.51
C MET A 102 1.53 0.87 -2.44
N VAL A 103 1.72 -0.41 -2.72
CA VAL A 103 0.66 -1.42 -2.57
C VAL A 103 0.97 -2.29 -1.36
N MET A 104 0.08 -2.27 -0.37
CA MET A 104 0.20 -3.12 0.80
C MET A 104 -0.23 -4.56 0.47
N GLY A 105 -1.32 -4.69 -0.30
CA GLY A 105 -1.96 -5.98 -0.59
C GLY A 105 -2.77 -6.51 0.61
N GLY A 106 -3.70 -7.39 0.30
CA GLY A 106 -4.59 -8.02 1.28
C GLY A 106 -4.12 -9.41 1.69
N ILE A 107 -4.68 -9.88 2.80
CA ILE A 107 -4.57 -11.27 3.22
C ILE A 107 -5.55 -12.07 2.34
N GLN A 108 -5.06 -12.98 1.50
CA GLN A 108 -5.92 -13.76 0.57
C GLN A 108 -6.85 -14.77 1.27
N SER A 109 -6.70 -14.98 2.57
CA SER A 109 -7.52 -15.91 3.35
C SER A 109 -7.76 -15.37 4.75
N GLY A 110 -9.01 -15.03 5.04
CA GLY A 110 -9.49 -14.73 6.39
C GLY A 110 -10.53 -15.76 6.81
N GLY A 111 -10.16 -16.66 7.73
CA GLY A 111 -11.06 -17.67 8.30
C GLY A 111 -11.29 -18.89 7.39
N SER A 112 -11.29 -20.08 8.01
CA SER A 112 -11.96 -21.27 7.48
C SER A 112 -13.39 -21.29 8.00
#